data_AF-A0A0H1EFF3-F1
#
_entry.id   AF-A0A0H1EFF3-F1
#
_cell.length_a   1.000
_cell.length_b   1.000
_cell.length_c   1.000
_cell.angle_alpha   90.00
_cell.angle_beta   90.00
_cell.angle_gamma   90.00
#
_symmetry.space_group_name_H-M   'P 1'
#
loop_
_entity.id
_entity.type
_entity.pdbx_description
1 polymer ?
#
loop_
_entity_poly.entity_id
_entity_poly.type
_entity_poly.pdbx_seq_one_letter_code
_entity_poly.pdbx_strand_id
1 'polypeptide(L)'
;MKKKLVGFIVLALSTLILVACSNDSLEGEYYWINKYRNDLEMTITSNAGSVDVDGKDYAIVKVDNENKQITVSTDYGNRTFNMKLTKEGKAVSPSDHIVYKKGSKACEEALKKYGYKEVGKE
;
A
#
# COMPACT_ATOMS: atom_id res chain seq x y z
N MET A 1 13.27 -23.29 -41.44
CA MET A 1 13.94 -22.42 -40.43
C MET A 1 12.91 -21.95 -39.39
N LYS A 2 12.63 -22.73 -38.34
CA LYS A 2 11.60 -22.39 -37.34
C LYS A 2 11.96 -22.98 -35.97
N LYS A 3 13.05 -22.53 -35.33
CA LYS A 3 13.44 -23.01 -33.98
C LYS A 3 14.07 -21.93 -33.08
N LYS A 4 13.84 -20.63 -33.33
CA LYS A 4 14.48 -19.55 -32.55
C LYS A 4 13.54 -18.56 -31.86
N LEU A 5 12.21 -18.64 -32.04
CA LEU A 5 11.30 -17.64 -31.48
C LEU A 5 10.71 -18.00 -30.10
N VAL A 6 10.72 -19.28 -29.72
CA VAL A 6 10.05 -19.72 -28.47
C VAL A 6 10.87 -19.35 -27.23
N GLY A 7 12.20 -19.27 -27.33
CA GLY A 7 13.06 -18.89 -26.20
C GLY A 7 12.91 -17.42 -25.77
N PHE A 8 12.56 -16.52 -26.69
CA PHE A 8 12.39 -15.11 -26.37
C PHE A 8 11.07 -14.79 -25.65
N ILE A 9 10.02 -15.57 -25.90
CA ILE A 9 8.72 -15.39 -25.22
C ILE A 9 8.81 -15.79 -23.73
N VAL A 10 9.59 -16.82 -23.42
CA VAL A 10 9.78 -17.27 -22.02
C VAL A 10 10.60 -16.25 -21.21
N LEU A 11 11.58 -15.58 -21.85
CA LEU A 11 12.42 -14.58 -21.19
C LEU A 11 11.70 -13.24 -20.93
N ALA A 12 10.66 -12.93 -21.72
CA ALA A 12 9.84 -11.73 -21.51
C ALA A 12 8.88 -11.88 -20.31
N LEU A 13 8.36 -13.09 -20.05
CA LEU A 13 7.48 -13.33 -18.90
C LEU A 13 8.22 -13.35 -17.54
N SER A 14 9.53 -13.61 -17.51
CA SER A 14 10.32 -13.58 -16.27
C SER A 14 10.52 -12.18 -15.68
N THR A 15 10.14 -11.13 -16.42
CA THR A 15 10.17 -9.73 -15.93
C THR A 15 8.85 -9.27 -15.33
N LEU A 16 7.82 -10.14 -15.30
CA LEU A 16 6.62 -9.95 -14.47
C LEU A 16 6.96 -10.31 -13.01
N ILE A 17 7.89 -9.53 -12.50
CA ILE A 17 8.01 -9.06 -11.13
C ILE A 17 7.79 -10.13 -10.05
N LEU A 18 8.91 -10.72 -9.62
CA LEU A 18 9.12 -11.12 -8.23
C LEU A 18 8.83 -9.91 -7.30
N VAL A 19 7.58 -9.71 -6.85
CA VAL A 19 7.31 -9.08 -5.54
C VAL A 19 6.34 -9.96 -4.77
N ALA A 20 6.78 -11.17 -4.47
CA ALA A 20 6.25 -11.89 -3.32
C ALA A 20 7.30 -11.85 -2.20
N CYS A 21 7.80 -10.65 -1.86
CA CYS A 21 8.22 -10.44 -0.47
C CYS A 21 6.93 -10.58 0.34
N SER A 22 6.91 -11.54 1.25
CA SER A 22 5.76 -11.91 2.08
C SER A 22 4.86 -10.71 2.39
N ASN A 23 3.60 -10.78 1.96
CA ASN A 23 2.57 -9.74 2.13
C ASN A 23 2.22 -9.42 3.59
N ASP A 24 2.94 -10.00 4.55
CA ASP A 24 2.71 -9.82 5.98
C ASP A 24 3.37 -8.55 6.52
N SER A 25 4.30 -7.92 5.78
CA SER A 25 4.87 -6.63 6.21
C SER A 25 3.86 -5.48 6.03
N LEU A 26 3.83 -4.58 7.02
CA LEU A 26 3.13 -3.30 6.94
C LEU A 26 3.82 -2.30 6.01
N GLU A 27 5.06 -2.56 5.59
CA GLU A 27 5.80 -1.65 4.71
C GLU A 27 5.09 -1.45 3.38
N GLY A 28 4.91 -0.20 2.97
CA GLY A 28 4.33 0.15 1.68
C GLY A 28 3.65 1.51 1.68
N GLU A 29 3.23 1.92 0.48
CA GLU A 29 2.37 3.07 0.26
C GLU A 29 0.90 2.63 0.29
N TYR A 30 0.05 3.41 0.93
CA TYR A 30 -1.37 3.13 1.13
C TYR A 30 -2.20 4.29 0.61
N TYR A 31 -3.11 3.99 -0.30
CA TYR A 31 -3.90 4.98 -1.01
C TYR A 31 -5.35 4.96 -0.57
N TRP A 32 -5.94 6.13 -0.37
CA TRP A 32 -7.38 6.30 -0.18
C TRP A 32 -8.07 6.46 -1.53
N ILE A 33 -8.63 5.35 -2.02
CA ILE A 33 -9.21 5.29 -3.36
C ILE A 33 -10.73 5.19 -3.24
N ASN A 34 -11.42 6.19 -3.79
CA ASN A 34 -12.87 6.18 -3.95
C ASN A 34 -13.29 7.00 -5.18
N LYS A 35 -14.61 7.14 -5.41
CA LYS A 35 -15.14 7.88 -6.58
C LYS A 35 -14.70 9.34 -6.70
N TYR A 36 -14.11 9.92 -5.66
CA TYR A 36 -13.72 11.33 -5.59
C TYR A 36 -12.21 11.56 -5.43
N ARG A 37 -11.44 10.52 -5.09
CA ARG A 37 -10.01 10.65 -4.78
C ARG A 37 -9.24 9.37 -5.02
N ASN A 38 -7.93 9.55 -5.20
CA ASN A 38 -6.95 8.51 -5.42
C ASN A 38 -5.61 8.98 -4.80
N ASP A 39 -5.65 9.24 -3.50
CA ASP A 39 -4.62 10.02 -2.82
C ASP A 39 -3.73 9.10 -1.99
N LEU A 40 -2.43 9.39 -1.96
CA LEU A 40 -1.51 8.75 -1.02
C LEU A 40 -1.85 9.25 0.38
N GLU A 41 -2.28 8.34 1.26
CA GLU A 41 -2.63 8.70 2.64
C GLU A 41 -1.54 8.31 3.63
N MET A 42 -0.84 7.21 3.38
CA MET A 42 0.14 6.71 4.35
C MET A 42 1.30 6.00 3.67
N THR A 43 2.51 6.26 4.15
CA THR A 43 3.73 5.53 3.78
C THR A 43 4.32 4.92 5.02
N ILE A 44 4.50 3.60 5.02
CA ILE A 44 5.13 2.85 6.12
C ILE A 44 6.46 2.29 5.62
N THR A 45 7.54 2.57 6.34
CA THR A 45 8.85 1.94 6.17
C THR A 45 9.11 0.95 7.31
N SER A 46 10.28 0.31 7.33
CA SER A 46 10.60 -0.74 8.31
C SER A 46 10.50 -0.28 9.78
N ASN A 47 10.72 1.00 10.06
CA ASN A 47 10.69 1.54 11.42
C ASN A 47 9.98 2.91 11.56
N ALA A 48 9.58 3.55 10.47
CA ALA A 48 9.04 4.90 10.46
C ALA A 48 7.99 5.07 9.35
N GLY A 49 7.62 6.31 9.05
CA GLY A 49 6.70 6.63 7.97
C GLY A 49 5.97 7.96 8.16
N SER A 50 4.93 8.16 7.37
CA SER A 50 4.03 9.30 7.47
C SER A 50 2.59 8.87 7.23
N VAL A 51 1.66 9.62 7.81
CA VAL A 51 0.22 9.52 7.54
C VAL A 51 -0.35 10.93 7.40
N ASP A 52 -1.07 11.18 6.31
CA ASP A 52 -1.92 12.36 6.15
C ASP A 52 -3.29 12.06 6.76
N VAL A 53 -3.74 12.96 7.64
CA VAL A 53 -5.11 12.93 8.18
C VAL A 53 -5.76 14.27 7.84
N ASP A 54 -6.57 14.24 6.79
CA ASP A 54 -7.33 15.40 6.28
C ASP A 54 -6.46 16.64 6.01
N GLY A 55 -5.31 16.44 5.35
CA GLY A 55 -4.38 17.52 4.98
C GLY A 55 -3.37 17.90 6.06
N LYS A 56 -3.20 17.06 7.08
CA LYS A 56 -2.16 17.19 8.11
C LYS A 56 -1.27 15.97 8.13
N ASP A 57 0.02 16.19 7.90
CA ASP A 57 1.03 15.15 7.99
C ASP A 57 1.43 14.86 9.44
N TYR A 58 1.35 13.59 9.83
CA TYR A 58 1.88 13.08 11.09
C TYR A 58 2.97 12.03 10.83
N ALA A 59 3.98 12.02 11.68
CA ALA A 59 5.07 11.04 11.60
C ALA A 59 4.66 9.71 12.24
N ILE A 60 4.93 8.60 11.55
CA ILE A 60 4.97 7.27 12.16
C ILE A 60 6.37 7.10 12.75
N VAL A 61 6.44 6.93 14.07
CA VAL A 61 7.70 6.88 14.84
C VAL A 61 8.06 5.47 15.31
N LYS A 62 7.17 4.50 15.12
CA LYS A 62 7.40 3.09 15.38
C LYS A 62 6.51 2.24 14.49
N VAL A 63 7.07 1.15 13.97
CA VAL A 63 6.35 0.11 13.23
C VAL A 63 6.61 -1.23 13.92
N ASP A 64 5.55 -1.93 14.26
CA ASP A 64 5.58 -3.25 14.86
C ASP A 64 4.90 -4.22 13.87
N ASN A 65 5.73 -4.85 13.04
CA ASN A 65 5.26 -5.80 12.04
C ASN A 65 4.69 -7.08 12.65
N GLU A 66 5.18 -7.51 13.81
CA GLU A 66 4.71 -8.74 14.47
C GLU A 66 3.28 -8.58 14.96
N ASN A 67 3.01 -7.49 15.68
CA ASN A 67 1.69 -7.20 16.25
C ASN A 67 0.80 -6.38 15.30
N LYS A 68 1.27 -6.05 14.09
CA LYS A 68 0.59 -5.22 13.11
C LYS A 68 0.14 -3.88 13.71
N GLN A 69 1.08 -3.16 14.32
CA GLN A 69 0.83 -1.85 14.94
C GLN A 69 1.74 -0.77 14.37
N ILE A 70 1.24 0.47 14.36
CA ILE A 70 2.04 1.67 14.13
C ILE A 70 1.84 2.66 15.27
N THR A 71 2.89 3.40 15.63
CA THR A 71 2.78 4.52 16.56
C THR A 71 2.97 5.82 15.81
N VAL A 72 1.97 6.70 15.88
CA VAL A 72 1.95 8.02 15.24
C VAL A 72 2.22 9.09 16.29
N SER A 73 3.11 10.03 15.98
CA SER A 73 3.35 11.20 16.82
C SER A 73 2.30 12.27 16.51
N THR A 74 1.50 12.64 17.51
CA THR A 74 0.42 13.63 17.39
C THR A 74 0.66 14.81 18.32
N ASP A 75 -0.10 15.90 18.16
CA ASP A 75 -0.08 17.07 19.05
C ASP A 75 -0.42 16.72 20.52
N TYR A 76 -1.05 15.57 20.74
CA TYR A 76 -1.42 15.05 22.07
C TYR A 76 -0.50 13.92 22.55
N GLY A 77 0.69 13.80 21.94
CA GLY A 77 1.64 12.73 22.20
C GLY A 77 1.47 11.52 21.27
N ASN A 78 2.23 10.47 21.54
CA ASN A 78 2.27 9.29 20.69
C ASN A 78 1.01 8.42 20.88
N ARG A 79 0.38 8.03 19.77
CA ARG A 79 -0.77 7.11 19.75
C ARG A 79 -0.47 5.89 18.93
N THR A 80 -0.81 4.71 19.45
CA THR A 80 -0.61 3.43 18.77
C THR A 80 -1.92 2.95 18.14
N PHE A 81 -1.85 2.54 16.88
CA PHE A 81 -2.97 2.07 16.08
C PHE A 81 -2.73 0.63 15.62
N ASN A 82 -3.77 -0.19 15.71
CA ASN A 82 -3.78 -1.54 15.17
C ASN A 82 -4.10 -1.50 13.68
N MET A 83 -3.18 -1.95 12.85
CA MET A 83 -3.32 -2.03 11.40
C MET A 83 -4.12 -3.27 11.00
N LYS A 84 -5.36 -3.06 10.54
CA LYS A 84 -6.23 -4.15 10.04
C LYS A 84 -5.91 -4.53 8.58
N LEU A 85 -4.67 -4.90 8.30
CA LEU A 85 -4.22 -5.29 6.96
C LEU A 85 -4.73 -6.70 6.59
N THR A 86 -5.49 -6.80 5.48
CA THR A 86 -5.91 -8.08 4.91
C THR A 86 -4.85 -8.67 3.99
N LYS A 87 -4.94 -9.98 3.71
CA LYS A 87 -4.02 -10.67 2.79
C LYS A 87 -4.02 -10.08 1.36
N GLU A 88 -5.14 -9.49 0.97
CA GLU A 88 -5.35 -8.84 -0.32
C GLU A 88 -4.84 -7.39 -0.35
N GLY A 89 -4.40 -6.83 0.78
CA GLY A 89 -3.80 -5.49 0.88
C GLY A 89 -4.77 -4.35 1.18
N LYS A 90 -5.98 -4.64 1.68
CA LYS A 90 -6.88 -3.62 2.23
C LYS A 90 -6.51 -3.36 3.70
N ALA A 91 -6.52 -2.11 4.15
CA ALA A 91 -6.33 -1.76 5.55
C ALA A 91 -7.27 -0.63 5.99
N VAL A 92 -7.21 -0.29 7.28
CA VAL A 92 -7.87 0.88 7.88
C VAL A 92 -6.76 1.79 8.40
N SER A 93 -6.76 3.06 7.98
CA SER A 93 -5.78 4.06 8.43
C SER A 93 -6.09 4.55 9.86
N PRO A 94 -5.16 5.26 10.52
CA PRO A 94 -5.42 5.92 11.80
C PRO A 94 -6.63 6.89 11.84
N SER A 95 -7.04 7.39 10.67
CA SER A 95 -8.20 8.25 10.40
C SER A 95 -9.48 7.47 10.07
N ASP A 96 -9.48 6.14 10.29
CA ASP A 96 -10.59 5.22 9.97
C ASP A 96 -10.96 5.15 8.47
N HIS A 97 -10.10 5.63 7.58
CA HIS A 97 -10.30 5.47 6.14
C HIS A 97 -9.93 4.06 5.66
N ILE A 98 -10.70 3.56 4.68
CA ILE A 98 -10.31 2.34 3.96
C ILE A 98 -9.22 2.69 2.97
N VAL A 99 -8.04 2.13 3.19
CA VAL A 99 -6.87 2.35 2.34
C VAL A 99 -6.39 1.06 1.68
N TYR A 100 -5.72 1.21 0.55
CA TYR A 100 -5.26 0.10 -0.28
C TYR A 100 -3.76 0.17 -0.48
N LYS A 101 -3.05 -0.90 -0.09
CA LYS A 101 -1.61 -1.02 -0.27
C LYS A 101 -1.27 -1.09 -1.76
N LYS A 102 -0.39 -0.21 -2.24
CA LYS A 102 0.06 -0.18 -3.64
C LYS A 102 0.62 -1.53 -4.07
N GLY A 103 0.28 -1.96 -5.28
CA GLY A 103 0.69 -3.26 -5.84
C GLY A 103 -0.07 -4.46 -5.27
N SER A 104 -1.07 -4.25 -4.41
CA SER A 104 -1.92 -5.33 -3.89
C SER A 104 -3.16 -5.57 -4.75
N LYS A 105 -3.73 -6.77 -4.63
CA LYS A 105 -4.98 -7.15 -5.31
C LYS A 105 -6.13 -6.19 -4.96
N ALA A 106 -6.28 -5.82 -3.69
CA ALA A 106 -7.33 -4.90 -3.26
C ALA A 106 -7.16 -3.50 -3.86
N CYS A 107 -5.92 -3.05 -4.06
CA CYS A 107 -5.62 -1.78 -4.73
C CYS A 107 -6.01 -1.82 -6.21
N GLU A 108 -5.63 -2.89 -6.93
CA GLU A 108 -6.04 -3.06 -8.34
C GLU A 108 -7.57 -3.12 -8.51
N GLU A 109 -8.26 -3.80 -7.60
CA GLU A 109 -9.73 -3.87 -7.60
C GLU A 109 -10.36 -2.50 -7.32
N ALA A 110 -9.80 -1.72 -6.39
CA ALA A 110 -10.28 -0.37 -6.10
C ALA A 110 -10.09 0.58 -7.30
N LEU A 111 -8.91 0.56 -7.94
CA LEU A 111 -8.65 1.35 -9.15
C LEU A 111 -9.66 1.03 -10.25
N LYS A 112 -9.88 -0.26 -10.55
CA LYS A 112 -10.87 -0.72 -11.55
C LYS A 112 -12.29 -0.26 -11.19
N LYS A 113 -12.67 -0.40 -9.92
CA LYS A 113 -14.00 -0.03 -9.43
C LYS A 113 -14.29 1.46 -9.61
N TYR A 114 -13.30 2.31 -9.40
CA TYR A 114 -13.48 3.77 -9.43
C TYR A 114 -12.97 4.43 -10.73
N GLY A 115 -12.46 3.65 -11.69
CA GLY A 115 -12.09 4.13 -13.02
C GLY A 115 -10.69 4.75 -13.13
N TYR A 116 -9.81 4.52 -12.16
CA TYR A 116 -8.44 5.02 -12.19
C TYR A 116 -7.50 4.04 -12.90
N LYS A 117 -6.50 4.58 -13.60
CA LYS A 117 -5.47 3.76 -14.30
C LYS A 117 -4.34 3.31 -13.37
N GLU A 118 -3.95 4.16 -12.44
CA GLU A 118 -2.87 3.94 -11.49
C GLU A 118 -3.09 4.79 -10.24
N VAL A 119 -2.36 4.50 -9.16
CA VAL A 119 -2.48 5.21 -7.89
C VAL A 119 -1.88 6.62 -7.95
N GLY A 120 -2.42 7.57 -7.17
CA GLY A 120 -1.83 8.90 -7.01
C GLY A 120 -1.95 9.83 -8.23
N LYS A 121 -2.79 9.48 -9.20
CA LYS A 121 -3.05 10.30 -10.39
C LYS A 121 -4.54 10.55 -10.56
N GLU A 122 -4.87 11.76 -11.02
CA GLU A 122 -6.20 12.21 -11.43
C GLU A 122 -6.65 11.54 -12.74
#